data_AF-A0A4Y2UFQ5-F1
#
_entry.id   AF-A0A4Y2UFQ5-F1
#
_cell.length_a   1.000
_cell.length_b   1.000
_cell.length_c   1.000
_cell.angle_alpha   90.00
_cell.angle_beta   90.00
_cell.angle_gamma   90.00
#
_symmetry.space_group_name_H-M   'P 1'
#
loop_
_entity.id
_entity.type
_entity.pdbx_description
1 polymer ?
#
loop_
_entity_poly.entity_id
_entity_poly.type
_entity_poly.pdbx_seq_one_letter_code
_entity_poly.pdbx_strand_id
1 'polypeptide(L)'
;MKPVLDAVVKLVNTIRYRGLTHRQFRDFLQSVQSEYSDVLYYTKVRWLSAGCVFERVWQLKDDIVSFFHEKQCSEECEMLEDTEWLLDFAFFTDLLCHMNNLNVKMQGKNQFIDDIWAHLKAFKLKLNLFAGQLAKNDLSNFSRLNSIPLVN
;
A
#
# COMPACT_ATOMS: atom_id res chain seq x y z
N MET A 1 -11.80 -1.78 3.13
CA MET A 1 -10.90 -0.67 3.59
C MET A 1 -10.38 -0.82 5.02
N LYS A 2 -11.20 -0.67 6.08
CA LYS A 2 -10.71 -0.82 7.47
C LYS A 2 -10.09 -2.19 7.76
N PRO A 3 -10.68 -3.33 7.32
CA PRO A 3 -10.06 -4.65 7.50
C PRO A 3 -8.68 -4.75 6.82
N VAL A 4 -8.56 -4.26 5.58
CA VAL A 4 -7.29 -4.20 4.84
C VAL A 4 -6.25 -3.37 5.59
N LEU A 5 -6.64 -2.20 6.12
CA LEU A 5 -5.75 -1.37 6.93
C LEU A 5 -5.24 -2.09 8.17
N ASP A 6 -6.17 -2.65 8.95
CA ASP A 6 -5.81 -3.29 10.20
C ASP A 6 -4.91 -4.52 9.94
N ALA A 7 -5.14 -5.27 8.86
CA ALA A 7 -4.30 -6.38 8.43
C ALA A 7 -2.88 -5.96 7.98
N VAL A 8 -2.76 -4.97 7.08
CA VAL A 8 -1.44 -4.46 6.63
C VAL A 8 -0.65 -3.88 7.80
N VAL A 9 -1.31 -3.15 8.70
CA VAL A 9 -0.67 -2.60 9.89
C VAL A 9 -0.21 -3.72 10.84
N LYS A 10 -1.02 -4.76 11.03
CA LYS A 10 -0.63 -5.93 11.82
C LYS A 10 0.62 -6.59 11.22
N LEU A 11 0.60 -6.89 9.92
CA LEU A 11 1.71 -7.51 9.18
C LEU A 11 3.02 -6.71 9.34
N VAL A 12 2.97 -5.40 9.04
CA VAL A 12 4.15 -4.51 9.16
C VAL A 12 4.66 -4.50 10.60
N ASN A 13 3.77 -4.45 11.59
CA ASN A 13 4.17 -4.51 12.99
C ASN A 13 4.77 -5.87 13.38
N THR A 14 4.25 -6.99 12.89
CA THR A 14 4.83 -8.32 13.13
C THR A 14 6.29 -8.37 12.66
N ILE A 15 6.58 -7.81 11.47
CA ILE A 15 7.94 -7.74 10.92
C ILE A 15 8.82 -6.76 11.73
N ARG A 16 8.30 -5.57 12.05
CA ARG A 16 9.10 -4.44 12.58
C ARG A 16 9.21 -4.39 14.11
N TYR A 17 8.27 -4.97 14.85
CA TYR A 17 8.17 -4.80 16.31
C TYR A 17 9.27 -5.57 17.05
N ARG A 18 9.62 -6.77 16.59
CA ARG A 18 10.68 -7.58 17.18
C ARG A 18 12.00 -7.39 16.43
N GLY A 19 13.02 -6.89 17.11
CA GLY A 19 14.31 -6.57 16.50
C GLY A 19 15.01 -7.77 15.82
N LEU A 20 14.81 -8.99 16.32
CA LEU A 20 15.33 -10.20 15.67
C LEU A 20 14.61 -10.50 14.35
N THR A 21 13.27 -10.52 14.37
CA THR A 21 12.45 -10.75 13.17
C THR A 21 12.76 -9.72 12.09
N HIS A 22 12.89 -8.45 12.48
CA HIS A 22 13.22 -7.38 11.55
C HIS A 22 14.58 -7.58 10.88
N ARG A 23 15.64 -7.93 11.63
CA ARG A 23 16.95 -8.23 11.06
C ARG A 23 16.89 -9.43 10.11
N GLN A 24 16.25 -10.51 10.54
CA GLN A 24 16.09 -11.72 9.73
C GLN A 24 15.36 -11.44 8.42
N PHE A 25 14.32 -10.60 8.45
CA PHE A 25 13.61 -10.19 7.24
C PHE A 25 14.51 -9.38 6.30
N ARG A 26 15.31 -8.44 6.83
CA ARG A 26 16.26 -7.68 6.00
C ARG A 26 17.36 -8.55 5.40
N ASP A 27 17.89 -9.50 6.17
CA ASP A 27 18.88 -10.46 5.70
C ASP A 27 18.29 -11.35 4.61
N PHE A 28 17.02 -11.78 4.78
CA PHE A 28 16.27 -12.51 3.77
C PHE A 28 16.12 -11.70 2.48
N LEU A 29 15.62 -10.47 2.54
CA LEU A 29 15.48 -9.57 1.38
C LEU A 29 16.80 -9.37 0.63
N GLN A 30 17.92 -9.27 1.34
CA GLN A 30 19.24 -9.17 0.74
C GLN A 30 19.63 -10.47 0.02
N SER A 31 19.32 -11.64 0.60
CA SER A 31 19.64 -12.94 0.01
C SER A 31 18.88 -13.23 -1.29
N VAL A 32 17.62 -12.81 -1.38
CA VAL A 32 16.79 -12.94 -2.59
C VAL A 32 16.98 -11.78 -3.57
N GLN A 33 17.89 -10.84 -3.28
CA GLN A 33 18.16 -9.65 -4.09
C GLN A 33 16.89 -8.82 -4.38
N SER A 34 16.01 -8.69 -3.37
CA SER A 34 14.78 -7.91 -3.50
C SER A 34 15.07 -6.44 -3.84
N GLU A 35 14.16 -5.82 -4.60
CA GLU A 35 14.24 -4.39 -4.97
C GLU A 35 14.33 -3.48 -3.73
N TYR A 36 13.65 -3.87 -2.65
CA TYR A 36 13.64 -3.11 -1.40
C TYR A 36 14.30 -3.88 -0.28
N SER A 37 15.09 -3.18 0.54
CA SER A 37 15.83 -3.78 1.65
C SER A 37 15.04 -3.87 2.96
N ASP A 38 13.81 -3.33 2.99
CA ASP A 38 12.96 -3.28 4.19
C ASP A 38 11.51 -2.84 3.89
N VAL A 39 10.60 -3.18 4.80
CA VAL A 39 9.26 -2.57 4.88
C VAL A 39 9.32 -1.19 5.56
N LEU A 40 8.35 -0.33 5.26
CA LEU A 40 8.22 0.96 5.93
C LEU A 40 7.43 0.82 7.23
N TYR A 41 7.87 1.49 8.29
CA TYR A 41 7.18 1.47 9.58
C TYR A 41 5.91 2.32 9.54
N TYR A 42 4.79 1.72 9.91
CA TYR A 42 3.52 2.43 10.05
C TYR A 42 3.42 3.14 11.41
N THR A 43 2.96 4.39 11.40
CA THR A 43 2.55 5.10 12.62
C THR A 43 1.22 5.79 12.40
N LYS A 44 0.28 5.69 13.36
CA LYS A 44 -1.05 6.31 13.25
C LYS A 44 -0.99 7.83 13.03
N VAL A 45 0.02 8.51 13.57
CA VAL A 45 0.23 9.96 13.41
C VAL A 45 0.58 10.33 11.97
N ARG A 46 1.15 9.40 11.18
CA ARG A 46 1.54 9.60 9.77
C ARG A 46 0.59 8.90 8.80
N TRP A 47 -0.71 8.88 9.10
CA TRP A 47 -1.72 8.27 8.22
C TRP A 47 -1.69 8.84 6.79
N LEU A 48 -1.29 10.11 6.63
CA LEU A 48 -1.09 10.79 5.33
C LEU A 48 0.08 10.25 4.49
N SER A 49 0.90 9.35 5.06
CA SER A 49 1.97 8.64 4.36
C SER A 49 1.69 7.13 4.30
N ALA A 50 0.50 6.68 4.73
CA ALA A 50 0.12 5.27 4.71
C ALA A 50 0.23 4.68 3.30
N GLY A 51 -0.03 5.46 2.25
CA GLY A 51 0.15 5.00 0.86
C GLY A 51 1.56 4.49 0.56
N CYS A 52 2.62 5.08 1.13
CA CYS A 52 3.98 4.59 0.92
C CYS A 52 4.21 3.25 1.61
N VAL A 53 3.61 3.04 2.79
CA VAL A 53 3.71 1.77 3.51
C VAL A 53 2.99 0.67 2.74
N PHE A 54 1.76 0.93 2.30
CA PHE A 54 0.98 0.00 1.51
C PHE A 54 1.66 -0.34 0.20
N GLU A 55 2.20 0.68 -0.48
CA GLU A 55 2.98 0.49 -1.69
C GLU A 55 4.18 -0.43 -1.45
N ARG A 56 4.94 -0.19 -0.38
CA ARG A 56 6.08 -1.04 -0.03
C ARG A 56 5.67 -2.47 0.23
N VAL A 57 4.55 -2.69 0.93
CA VAL A 57 4.01 -4.03 1.20
C VAL A 57 3.54 -4.69 -0.10
N TRP A 58 2.91 -3.94 -1.01
CA TRP A 58 2.51 -4.44 -2.32
C TRP A 58 3.73 -4.92 -3.14
N GLN A 59 4.80 -4.12 -3.16
CA GLN A 59 6.04 -4.44 -3.87
C GLN A 59 6.76 -5.66 -3.28
N LEU A 60 6.69 -5.83 -1.96
CA LEU A 60 7.34 -6.93 -1.23
C LEU A 60 6.43 -8.13 -0.96
N LYS A 61 5.19 -8.18 -1.46
CA LYS A 61 4.18 -9.16 -1.03
C LYS A 61 4.66 -10.61 -1.19
N ASP A 62 5.32 -10.92 -2.31
CA ASP A 62 5.79 -12.27 -2.63
C ASP A 62 7.01 -12.66 -1.76
N ASP A 63 7.89 -11.69 -1.47
CA ASP A 63 9.01 -11.85 -0.54
C ASP A 63 8.52 -12.04 0.90
N ILE A 64 7.50 -11.30 1.31
CA ILE A 64 6.89 -11.40 2.64
C ILE A 64 6.27 -12.79 2.82
N VAL A 65 5.50 -13.27 1.84
CA VAL A 65 4.92 -14.63 1.86
C VAL A 65 6.04 -15.66 1.99
N SER A 66 7.06 -15.59 1.13
CA SER A 66 8.21 -16.51 1.16
C SER A 66 8.92 -16.52 2.52
N PHE A 67 9.17 -15.35 3.11
CA PHE A 67 9.79 -15.22 4.43
C PHE A 67 8.97 -15.90 5.54
N PHE A 68 7.66 -15.70 5.57
CA PHE A 68 6.81 -16.30 6.60
C PHE A 68 6.62 -17.82 6.43
N HIS A 69 6.65 -18.31 5.19
CA HIS A 69 6.72 -19.76 4.92
C HIS A 69 8.04 -20.37 5.45
N GLU A 70 9.19 -19.74 5.20
CA GLU A 70 10.48 -20.20 5.76
C GLU A 70 10.50 -20.21 7.29
N LYS A 71 9.74 -19.30 7.92
CA LYS A 71 9.60 -19.21 9.38
C LYS A 71 8.60 -20.21 9.96
N GLN A 72 7.86 -20.95 9.13
CA GLN A 72 6.74 -21.79 9.56
C GLN A 72 5.66 -20.98 10.30
N CYS A 73 5.39 -19.76 9.83
CA CYS A 73 4.40 -18.82 10.40
C CYS A 73 3.52 -18.21 9.30
N SER A 74 3.02 -19.03 8.37
CA SER A 74 2.22 -18.57 7.21
C SER A 74 0.91 -17.88 7.60
N GLU A 75 0.38 -18.15 8.80
CA GLU A 75 -0.80 -17.48 9.36
C GLU A 75 -0.63 -15.97 9.53
N GLU A 76 0.61 -15.47 9.61
CA GLU A 76 0.89 -14.03 9.68
C GLU A 76 0.73 -13.33 8.32
N CYS A 77 0.74 -14.09 7.21
CA CYS A 77 0.65 -13.56 5.86
C CYS A 77 -0.47 -14.15 4.98
N GLU A 78 -1.37 -14.97 5.54
CA GLU A 78 -2.42 -15.70 4.79
C GLU A 78 -3.25 -14.78 3.87
N MET A 79 -3.50 -13.53 4.28
CA MET A 79 -4.29 -12.59 3.48
C MET A 79 -3.60 -12.18 2.16
N LEU A 80 -2.27 -12.31 2.05
CA LEU A 80 -1.55 -12.04 0.81
C LEU A 80 -1.68 -13.17 -0.22
N GLU A 81 -2.20 -14.33 0.20
CA GLU A 81 -2.47 -15.48 -0.68
C GLU A 81 -3.94 -15.55 -1.12
N ASP A 82 -4.82 -14.74 -0.51
CA ASP A 82 -6.23 -14.61 -0.88
C ASP A 82 -6.39 -13.62 -2.05
N THR A 83 -6.88 -14.12 -3.19
CA THR A 83 -7.05 -13.34 -4.42
C THR A 83 -8.10 -12.23 -4.28
N GLU A 84 -9.21 -12.47 -3.58
CA GLU A 84 -10.24 -11.44 -3.35
C GLU A 84 -9.70 -10.35 -2.45
N TRP A 85 -8.97 -10.74 -1.40
CA TRP A 85 -8.32 -9.78 -0.51
C TRP A 85 -7.25 -8.96 -1.25
N LEU A 86 -6.47 -9.57 -2.15
CA LEU A 86 -5.48 -8.87 -2.97
C LEU A 86 -6.11 -7.80 -3.86
N LEU A 87 -7.31 -8.03 -4.41
CA LEU A 87 -8.04 -7.01 -5.19
C LEU A 87 -8.38 -5.79 -4.31
N ASP A 88 -8.92 -6.04 -3.11
CA ASP A 88 -9.23 -5.00 -2.13
C ASP A 88 -7.97 -4.24 -1.69
N PHE A 89 -6.86 -4.96 -1.47
CA PHE A 89 -5.58 -4.40 -1.10
C PHE A 89 -4.97 -3.55 -2.22
N ALA A 90 -5.01 -4.02 -3.47
CA ALA A 90 -4.52 -3.30 -4.62
C ALA A 90 -5.30 -2.00 -4.86
N PHE A 91 -6.63 -2.09 -4.86
CA PHE A 91 -7.51 -0.92 -4.98
C PHE A 91 -7.21 0.11 -3.89
N PHE A 92 -7.12 -0.34 -2.64
CA PHE A 92 -6.87 0.57 -1.53
C PHE A 92 -5.48 1.20 -1.60
N THR A 93 -4.47 0.44 -2.02
CA THR A 93 -3.10 0.93 -2.21
C THR A 93 -3.04 2.03 -3.27
N ASP A 94 -3.68 1.83 -4.43
CA ASP A 94 -3.78 2.85 -5.48
C ASP A 94 -4.51 4.10 -4.96
N LEU A 95 -5.63 3.96 -4.24
CA LEU A 95 -6.35 5.08 -3.64
C LEU A 95 -5.49 5.87 -2.64
N LEU A 96 -4.77 5.16 -1.75
CA LEU A 96 -3.87 5.78 -0.79
C LEU A 96 -2.70 6.49 -1.48
N CYS A 97 -2.18 5.97 -2.60
CA CYS A 97 -1.16 6.64 -3.40
C CYS A 97 -1.69 7.96 -3.98
N HIS A 98 -2.93 7.98 -4.50
CA HIS A 98 -3.58 9.22 -4.95
C HIS A 98 -3.74 10.24 -3.82
N MET A 99 -4.12 9.79 -2.61
CA MET A 99 -4.21 10.65 -1.43
C MET A 99 -2.84 11.18 -0.98
N ASN A 100 -1.81 10.34 -0.98
CA ASN A 100 -0.43 10.75 -0.68
C ASN A 100 0.04 11.83 -1.68
N ASN A 101 -0.26 11.67 -2.96
CA ASN A 101 0.08 12.66 -3.99
C ASN A 101 -0.61 14.01 -3.76
N LEU A 102 -1.88 14.00 -3.35
CA LEU A 102 -2.57 15.22 -2.93
C LEU A 102 -1.88 15.83 -1.71
N ASN A 103 -1.56 15.02 -0.70
CA ASN A 103 -0.94 15.49 0.52
C ASN A 103 0.43 16.15 0.27
N VAL A 104 1.27 15.56 -0.57
CA VAL A 104 2.56 16.15 -0.96
C VAL A 104 2.38 17.51 -1.63
N LYS A 105 1.36 17.66 -2.49
CA LYS A 105 1.06 18.96 -3.13
C LYS A 105 0.63 20.01 -2.12
N MET A 106 -0.27 19.65 -1.19
CA MET A 106 -0.75 20.59 -0.16
C MET A 106 0.34 20.99 0.85
N GLN A 107 1.28 20.09 1.15
CA GLN A 107 2.40 20.35 2.08
C GLN A 107 3.64 20.91 1.37
N GLY A 108 3.56 21.18 0.08
CA GLY A 108 4.67 21.77 -0.69
C GLY A 108 5.06 23.14 -0.17
N LYS A 109 6.31 23.56 -0.43
CA LYS A 109 6.72 24.95 -0.18
C LYS A 109 5.89 25.89 -1.05
N ASN A 110 5.62 27.09 -0.55
CA ASN A 110 4.89 28.16 -1.25
C ASN A 110 3.44 27.80 -1.64
N GLN A 111 2.73 27.07 -0.78
CA GLN A 111 1.30 26.81 -0.94
C GLN A 111 0.50 27.87 -0.19
N PHE A 112 -0.29 28.67 -0.92
CA PHE A 112 -1.28 29.55 -0.33
C PHE A 112 -2.62 28.83 -0.11
N ILE A 113 -3.52 29.45 0.66
CA ILE A 113 -4.82 28.84 0.98
C ILE A 113 -5.65 28.58 -0.29
N ASP A 114 -5.57 29.48 -1.27
CA ASP A 114 -6.19 29.34 -2.58
C ASP A 114 -5.58 28.20 -3.41
N ASP A 115 -4.27 27.95 -3.33
CA ASP A 115 -3.64 26.78 -3.95
C ASP A 115 -4.15 25.48 -3.33
N ILE A 116 -4.17 25.40 -1.99
CA ILE A 116 -4.68 24.24 -1.27
C ILE A 116 -6.14 23.98 -1.65
N TRP A 117 -6.95 25.03 -1.72
CA TRP A 117 -8.35 24.92 -2.13
C TRP A 117 -8.51 24.44 -3.57
N ALA A 118 -7.67 24.93 -4.49
CA ALA A 118 -7.64 24.47 -5.87
C ALA A 118 -7.24 22.99 -5.96
N HIS A 119 -6.24 22.55 -5.20
CA HIS A 119 -5.83 21.15 -5.11
C HIS A 119 -6.95 20.24 -4.59
N LEU A 120 -7.66 20.65 -3.53
CA LEU A 120 -8.80 19.91 -2.98
C LEU A 120 -9.96 19.80 -4.00
N LYS A 121 -10.31 20.91 -4.65
CA LYS A 121 -11.33 20.92 -5.71
C LYS A 121 -10.98 19.99 -6.86
N ALA A 122 -9.74 20.09 -7.36
CA ALA A 122 -9.25 19.23 -8.44
C ALA A 122 -9.27 17.74 -8.02
N PHE A 123 -8.88 17.44 -6.78
CA PHE A 123 -8.93 16.07 -6.28
C PHE A 123 -10.36 15.52 -6.17
N LYS A 124 -11.31 16.32 -5.71
CA LYS A 124 -12.73 15.93 -5.69
C LYS A 124 -13.24 15.58 -7.09
N LEU A 125 -12.86 16.36 -8.11
CA LEU A 125 -13.19 16.05 -9.50
C LEU A 125 -12.51 14.75 -9.98
N LYS A 126 -11.25 14.51 -9.58
CA LYS A 126 -10.57 13.24 -9.87
C LYS A 126 -11.27 12.04 -9.24
N LEU A 127 -11.76 12.13 -8.01
CA LEU A 127 -12.50 11.03 -7.38
C LEU A 127 -13.78 10.69 -8.17
N ASN A 128 -14.49 11.71 -8.67
CA ASN A 128 -15.65 11.48 -9.54
C ASN A 128 -15.25 10.82 -10.86
N LEU A 129 -14.14 11.26 -11.46
CA LEU A 129 -13.58 10.65 -12.66
C LEU A 129 -13.24 9.17 -12.41
N PHE A 130 -12.53 8.87 -11.32
CA PHE A 130 -12.15 7.52 -10.94
C PHE A 130 -13.37 6.63 -10.75
N ALA A 131 -14.41 7.10 -10.05
CA ALA A 131 -15.65 6.36 -9.89
C ALA A 131 -16.32 6.06 -11.24
N GLY A 132 -16.35 7.03 -12.16
CA GLY A 132 -16.91 6.85 -13.51
C GLY A 132 -16.09 5.90 -14.40
N GLN A 133 -14.77 5.84 -14.21
CA GLN A 133 -13.89 4.89 -14.91
C GLN A 133 -14.04 3.47 -14.35
N LEU A 134 -14.06 3.32 -13.02
CA LEU A 134 -14.29 2.04 -12.36
C LEU A 134 -15.64 1.42 -12.77
N ALA A 135 -16.69 2.23 -12.87
CA ALA A 135 -18.02 1.78 -13.35
C ALA A 135 -17.99 1.24 -14.79
N LYS A 136 -16.95 1.55 -15.57
CA LYS A 136 -16.72 1.09 -16.94
C LYS A 136 -15.60 0.05 -17.03
N ASN A 137 -15.13 -0.48 -15.89
CA ASN A 137 -13.94 -1.34 -15.78
C ASN A 137 -12.66 -0.72 -16.37
N ASP A 138 -12.56 0.61 -16.41
CA ASP A 138 -11.33 1.31 -16.77
C ASP A 138 -10.45 1.46 -15.51
N LEU A 139 -9.40 0.64 -15.45
CA LEU A 139 -8.44 0.60 -14.35
C LEU A 139 -7.17 1.42 -14.61
N SER A 140 -7.18 2.32 -15.61
CA SER A 140 -6.00 3.12 -15.99
C SER A 140 -5.38 3.93 -14.84
N ASN A 141 -6.19 4.37 -13.88
CA ASN A 141 -5.75 5.09 -12.68
C ASN A 141 -5.48 4.19 -11.47
N PHE A 142 -5.65 2.87 -11.62
CA PHE A 142 -5.49 1.87 -10.56
C PHE A 142 -4.51 0.80 -11.02
N SER A 143 -3.24 1.20 -11.13
CA SER A 143 -2.16 0.39 -11.66
C SER A 143 -1.95 -0.95 -10.94
N ARG A 144 -2.08 -1.00 -9.62
CA ARG A 144 -1.92 -2.25 -8.85
C ARG A 144 -3.12 -3.14 -9.09
N LEU A 145 -4.32 -2.57 -9.05
CA LEU A 145 -5.55 -3.32 -9.34
C LEU A 145 -5.53 -3.90 -10.76
N ASN A 146 -5.06 -3.13 -11.73
CA ASN A 146 -4.92 -3.55 -13.13
C ASN A 146 -3.83 -4.62 -13.35
N SER A 147 -2.91 -4.79 -12.38
CA SER A 147 -1.86 -5.80 -12.46
C SER A 147 -2.29 -7.19 -11.98
N ILE A 148 -3.44 -7.28 -11.29
CA ILE A 148 -4.00 -8.56 -10.87
C ILE A 148 -4.76 -9.19 -12.05
N PRO A 149 -4.45 -10.43 -12.46
CA PRO A 149 -5.25 -11.14 -13.45
C PRO A 149 -6.67 -11.35 -12.92
N LEU A 150 -7.65 -10.70 -13.51
CA LEU A 150 -9.06 -11.00 -13.25
C LEU A 150 -9.35 -12.37 -13.89
N VAL A 151 -9.56 -13.39 -13.06
CA VAL A 151 -10.09 -14.68 -13.53
C VAL A 151 -11.55 -14.42 -13.92
N ASN A 152 -11.82 -14.38 -15.23
CA ASN A 152 -13.18 -14.38 -15.77
C ASN A 152 -13.77 -15.80 -15.70
#